data_AF-A0A6J5ZEV2-F1
#
_entry.id   AF-A0A6J5ZEV2-F1
#
_cell.length_a   1.000
_cell.length_b   1.000
_cell.length_c   1.000
_cell.angle_alpha   90.00
_cell.angle_beta   90.00
_cell.angle_gamma   90.00
#
_symmetry.space_group_name_H-M   'P 1'
#
loop_
_entity.id
_entity.type
_entity.pdbx_description
1 polymer ?
#
loop_
_entity_poly.entity_id
_entity_poly.type
_entity_poly.pdbx_seq_one_letter_code
_entity_poly.pdbx_strand_id
1 'polypeptide(L)' 'MCQAIIKFDPEGIPVPYLMSGGTDNKALSELGIVGYGFSPLRLPADLDFMALFHGVDERVPISGLHFGVNVLKDFMENA' A
#
# COMPACT_ATOMS: atom_id res chain seq x y z
N MET A 1 2.71 10.30 -4.94
CA MET A 1 2.14 9.37 -3.94
C MET A 1 1.94 10.04 -2.58
N CYS A 2 2.97 10.61 -1.93
CA CYS A 2 2.81 11.24 -0.61
C CYS A 2 1.71 12.33 -0.57
N GLN A 3 1.63 13.19 -1.60
CA GLN A 3 0.58 14.22 -1.66
C GLN A 3 -0.83 13.63 -1.74
N ALA A 4 -1.02 12.56 -2.54
CA ALA A 4 -2.30 11.85 -2.60
C ALA A 4 -2.63 11.24 -1.23
N ILE A 5 -1.68 10.61 -0.54
CA ILE A 5 -1.91 10.08 0.82
C ILE A 5 -2.37 11.20 1.77
N ILE A 6 -1.66 12.33 1.83
CA ILE A 6 -2.00 13.47 2.70
C ILE A 6 -3.39 14.04 2.40
N LYS A 7 -3.81 14.05 1.13
CA LYS A 7 -5.15 14.50 0.72
C LYS A 7 -6.26 13.65 1.33
N PHE A 8 -6.08 12.33 1.43
CA PHE A 8 -7.09 11.42 1.98
C PHE A 8 -6.89 11.10 3.46
N ASP A 9 -5.68 11.31 3.99
CA ASP A 9 -5.32 11.16 5.41
C ASP A 9 -4.37 12.28 5.83
N PRO A 10 -4.90 13.46 6.24
CA PRO A 10 -4.08 14.63 6.58
C PRO A 10 -3.14 14.44 7.77
N GLU A 11 -3.42 13.45 8.62
CA GLU A 11 -2.59 13.10 9.79
C GLU A 11 -1.61 11.96 9.46
N GLY A 12 -1.74 11.33 8.28
CA GLY A 12 -0.91 10.22 7.84
C GLY A 12 0.52 10.66 7.53
N ILE A 13 1.50 9.95 8.10
CA ILE A 13 2.93 10.19 7.90
C ILE A 13 3.51 9.07 7.02
N PRO A 14 3.86 9.34 5.75
CA PRO A 14 4.52 8.36 4.91
C PRO A 14 5.91 8.02 5.45
N VAL A 15 6.18 6.73 5.68
CA VAL A 15 7.49 6.24 6.13
C VAL A 15 8.05 5.22 5.15
N PRO A 16 9.38 5.16 4.96
CA PRO A 16 10.00 4.07 4.22
C PRO A 16 9.73 2.74 4.93
N TYR A 17 9.19 1.77 4.20
CA TYR A 17 8.93 0.42 4.69
C TYR A 17 9.62 -0.60 3.78
N LEU A 18 10.43 -1.47 4.36
CA LEU A 18 11.02 -2.61 3.67
C LEU A 18 10.16 -3.85 3.94
N MET A 19 9.43 -4.30 2.92
CA MET A 19 8.61 -5.49 3.03
C MET A 19 9.48 -6.76 2.99
N SER A 20 9.34 -7.62 3.99
CA SER A 20 9.97 -8.93 4.03
C SER A 20 9.17 -9.92 3.17
N GLY A 21 9.45 -9.94 1.87
CA GLY A 21 8.78 -10.82 0.92
C GLY A 21 9.39 -10.74 -0.48
N GLY A 22 9.32 -11.84 -1.24
CA GLY A 22 9.65 -11.81 -2.67
C GLY A 22 8.59 -11.03 -3.42
N THR A 23 8.97 -9.95 -4.11
CA THR A 23 8.08 -9.20 -5.00
C THR A 23 8.58 -9.29 -6.43
N ASP A 24 7.69 -9.04 -7.39
CA ASP A 24 8.06 -8.92 -8.81
C ASP A 24 9.14 -7.84 -9.04
N ASN A 25 9.23 -6.86 -8.14
CA ASN A 25 10.26 -5.82 -8.16
C ASN A 25 11.68 -6.40 -8.11
N LYS A 26 11.88 -7.60 -7.55
CA LYS A 26 13.17 -8.31 -7.61
C LYS A 26 13.63 -8.48 -9.06
N ALA A 27 12.79 -9.07 -9.91
CA ALA A 27 13.11 -9.31 -11.31
C ALA A 27 13.15 -8.01 -12.12
N LEU A 28 12.24 -7.07 -11.84
CA LEU A 28 12.22 -5.78 -12.53
C LEU A 28 13.48 -4.94 -12.24
N SER A 29 14.03 -5.05 -11.03
CA SER A 29 15.25 -4.33 -10.67
C SER A 29 16.48 -4.77 -11.47
N GLU A 30 16.56 -6.05 -11.86
CA GLU A 30 17.63 -6.58 -12.72
C GLU A 30 17.58 -5.99 -14.14
N LEU A 31 16.42 -5.50 -14.57
CA LEU A 31 16.22 -4.78 -15.83
C LEU A 31 16.48 -3.25 -15.70
N GLY A 32 16.90 -2.79 -14.52
CA GLY A 32 17.11 -1.36 -14.24
C GLY A 32 15.83 -0.57 -13.97
N ILE A 33 14.70 -1.23 -13.75
CA ILE A 33 13.42 -0.57 -13.45
C ILE A 33 13.35 -0.32 -11.94
N VAL A 34 13.21 0.95 -11.55
CA VAL A 34 13.00 1.34 -10.16
C VAL A 34 11.52 1.28 -9.84
N GLY A 35 11.09 0.25 -9.11
CA GLY A 35 9.72 0.11 -8.61
C GLY A 35 9.62 0.34 -7.10
N TYR A 36 8.46 0.85 -6.68
CA TYR A 36 8.06 0.96 -5.28
C TYR A 36 6.75 0.20 -5.08
N GLY A 37 6.67 -0.59 -4.01
CA GLY A 37 5.44 -1.29 -3.65
C GLY A 37 4.37 -0.33 -3.13
N PHE A 38 3.12 -0.63 -3.43
CA PHE A 38 1.97 0.10 -2.92
C PHE A 38 0.83 -0.88 -2.63
N SER A 39 0.46 -1.00 -1.35
CA SER A 39 -0.66 -1.82 -0.87
C SER A 39 -1.59 -0.91 -0.06
N PRO A 40 -2.56 -0.24 -0.69
CA PRO A 40 -3.21 0.89 -0.05
C PRO A 40 -4.40 0.45 0.77
N LEU A 41 -4.12 -0.12 1.92
CA LEU A 41 -5.15 -0.51 2.87
C LEU A 41 -5.08 0.46 4.05
N ARG A 42 -6.16 1.23 4.26
CA ARG A 42 -6.37 1.88 5.54
C ARG A 42 -6.88 0.83 6.52
N LEU A 43 -6.05 0.47 7.49
CA LEU A 43 -6.30 -0.64 8.41
C LEU A 43 -6.69 -0.14 9.80
N PRO A 44 -7.58 -0.85 10.51
CA PRO A 44 -7.78 -0.67 11.95
C PRO A 44 -6.48 -0.91 12.71
N ALA A 45 -6.26 -0.17 13.80
CA ALA A 45 -5.05 -0.28 14.61
C ALA A 45 -4.91 -1.64 15.32
N ASP A 46 -6.02 -2.34 15.51
CA ASP A 46 -6.13 -3.64 16.20
C ASP A 46 -6.12 -4.83 15.24
N LEU A 47 -6.05 -4.62 13.92
CA LEU A 47 -5.95 -5.71 12.96
C LEU A 47 -4.51 -6.23 12.88
N ASP A 48 -4.31 -7.51 13.19
CA ASP A 48 -3.04 -8.19 12.93
C ASP A 48 -2.88 -8.45 11.42
N PHE A 49 -2.46 -7.41 10.71
CA PHE A 49 -2.35 -7.44 9.26
C PHE A 49 -1.25 -8.39 8.78
N MET A 50 -0.16 -8.51 9.54
CA MET A 50 0.97 -9.37 9.16
C MET A 50 0.59 -10.85 9.22
N ALA A 51 -0.26 -11.26 10.16
CA ALA A 51 -0.75 -12.64 10.24
C ALA A 51 -1.70 -13.02 9.09
N LEU A 52 -2.27 -12.05 8.37
CA LEU A 52 -3.23 -12.31 7.28
C LEU A 52 -2.56 -12.65 5.95
N PHE A 53 -1.30 -12.27 5.72
CA PHE A 53 -0.60 -12.61 4.48
C PHE A 53 -0.53 -14.13 4.29
N HIS A 54 -1.26 -14.66 3.30
CA HIS A 54 -1.39 -16.10 3.06
C HIS A 54 -1.94 -16.91 4.24
N GLY A 55 -2.60 -16.23 5.19
CA GLY A 55 -3.19 -16.81 6.37
C GLY A 55 -4.56 -17.44 6.10
N VAL A 56 -5.10 -18.12 7.11
CA VAL A 56 -6.50 -18.56 7.09
C VAL A 56 -7.40 -17.34 7.15
N ASP A 57 -8.41 -17.28 6.27
CA ASP A 57 -9.39 -16.20 6.24
C ASP A 57 -8.75 -14.81 6.03
N GLU A 58 -7.73 -14.75 5.16
CA GLU A 58 -7.15 -13.50 4.67
C GLU A 58 -8.24 -12.56 4.15
N ARG A 59 -8.28 -11.34 4.70
CA ARG A 59 -9.33 -10.37 4.41
C ARG A 59 -8.87 -8.95 4.71
N VAL A 60 -9.62 -8.00 4.19
CA VAL A 60 -9.40 -6.57 4.41
C VAL A 60 -10.74 -5.86 4.61
N PRO A 61 -10.77 -4.72 5.32
CA PRO A 61 -11.96 -3.89 5.38
C PRO A 61 -12.28 -3.30 4.00
N ILE A 62 -13.56 -3.32 3.61
CA ILE A 62 -14.03 -2.69 2.36
C ILE A 62 -13.71 -1.20 2.34
N SER A 63 -13.81 -0.51 3.48
CA SER A 63 -13.41 0.89 3.62
C SER A 63 -11.92 1.11 3.32
N GLY A 64 -11.06 0.16 3.71
CA GLY A 64 -9.64 0.17 3.39
C GLY A 64 -9.38 0.06 1.89
N LEU A 65 -10.11 -0.81 1.19
CA LEU A 65 -10.06 -0.92 -0.27
C LEU A 65 -10.51 0.36 -0.98
N HIS A 66 -11.64 0.95 -0.56
CA HIS A 66 -12.11 2.21 -1.14
C HIS A 66 -11.11 3.35 -0.95
N PHE A 67 -10.54 3.48 0.26
CA PHE A 67 -9.48 4.45 0.52
C PHE A 67 -8.34 4.26 -0.47
N GLY A 68 -7.87 3.03 -0.63
CA GLY A 68 -6.71 2.78 -1.46
C GLY A 68 -6.90 3.00 -2.95
N VAL A 69 -8.05 2.61 -3.49
CA VAL A 69 -8.40 2.89 -4.89
C VAL A 69 -8.45 4.38 -5.14
N ASN A 70 -9.03 5.16 -4.22
CA ASN A 70 -9.12 6.61 -4.37
C ASN A 70 -7.75 7.29 -4.28
N VAL A 71 -6.87 6.86 -3.37
CA VAL A 71 -5.49 7.35 -3.29
C VAL A 71 -4.71 7.00 -4.55
N LEU A 72 -4.83 5.76 -5.05
CA LEU A 72 -4.18 5.34 -6.29
C LEU A 72 -4.64 6.17 -7.48
N LYS A 73 -5.96 6.34 -7.62
CA LYS A 73 -6.57 7.14 -8.68
C LYS A 73 -6.05 8.56 -8.67
N ASP A 74 -6.09 9.22 -7.50
CA ASP A 74 -5.60 10.58 -7.36
C ASP A 74 -4.10 10.69 -7.67
N PHE A 75 -3.29 9.73 -7.22
CA PHE A 75 -1.88 9.68 -7.57
C PHE A 75 -1.67 9.54 -9.07
N MET A 76 -2.40 8.68 -9.77
CA MET A 76 -2.19 8.47 -11.20
C MET A 76 -2.71 9.63 -12.06
N GLU A 77 -3.77 10.32 -11.61
CA GLU A 77 -4.39 11.42 -12.36
C GLU A 77 -3.77 12.78 -12.07
N ASN A 78 -3.17 12.99 -10.89
CA ASN A 78 -2.71 14.29 -10.41
C ASN A 78 -1.23 14.31 -9.96
N ALA A 79 -0.43 13.30 -10.33
CA ALA A 79 1.02 13.26 -10.07
C ALA A 79 1.82 14.27 -10.90
#